data_AF-A0A117PFE7-F1
#
_entry.id   AF-A0A117PFE7-F1
#
_cell.length_a   1.000
_cell.length_b   1.000
_cell.length_c   1.000
_cell.angle_alpha   90.00
_cell.angle_beta   90.00
_cell.angle_gamma   90.00
#
_symmetry.space_group_name_H-M   'P 1'
#
loop_
_entity.id
_entity.type
_entity.pdbx_description
1 polymer ?
#
loop_
_entity_poly.entity_id
_entity_poly.type
_entity_poly.pdbx_seq_one_letter_code
_entity_poly.pdbx_strand_id
1 'polypeptide(L)'
;MSMRKRAAATVTAVLLGAGTIGLAVAPAAEAAPYYGIDGSGVVSDDFQDEENLGVDDHAVGNATALWQSVLYADGAKWQDDDGDWHNFAKNRIDGSFGPETESATQWWQERYGLTDNDGVVTDQSWEFAQQWLHGPFSGGTVRYDGDKRDVDFKRVGGKYRVKLKGTGSWRNAYYDQVG
;
A
#
# COMPACT_ATOMS: atom_id res chain seq x y z
N MET A 1 1.67 -8.65 -21.00
CA MET A 1 2.15 -8.80 -19.61
C MET A 1 3.60 -9.29 -19.60
N SER A 2 4.56 -8.41 -19.30
CA SER A 2 5.96 -8.77 -19.13
C SER A 2 6.17 -9.25 -17.70
N MET A 3 6.19 -10.56 -17.47
CA MET A 3 6.57 -11.16 -16.20
C MET A 3 8.06 -10.90 -15.96
N ARG A 4 8.40 -9.94 -15.09
CA ARG A 4 9.78 -9.81 -14.59
C ARG A 4 10.04 -10.94 -13.60
N LYS A 5 10.66 -12.00 -14.13
CA LYS A 5 11.12 -13.18 -13.40
C LYS A 5 11.95 -12.74 -12.19
N ARG A 6 11.50 -13.12 -11.00
CA ARG A 6 12.26 -12.96 -9.75
C ARG A 6 13.49 -13.86 -9.83
N ALA A 7 14.68 -13.25 -9.97
CA ALA A 7 15.94 -13.95 -9.84
C ALA A 7 16.16 -14.25 -8.35
N ALA A 8 15.89 -15.49 -7.95
CA ALA A 8 16.33 -16.02 -6.67
C ALA A 8 17.87 -16.12 -6.68
N ALA A 9 18.54 -15.23 -5.97
CA ALA A 9 19.98 -15.33 -5.74
C ALA A 9 20.24 -16.39 -4.67
N THR A 10 20.48 -17.64 -5.10
CA THR A 10 21.06 -18.69 -4.26
C THR A 10 22.55 -18.41 -4.08
N VAL A 11 22.95 -17.91 -2.90
CA VAL A 11 24.36 -17.81 -2.52
C VAL A 11 24.82 -19.17 -2.01
N THR A 12 25.40 -19.99 -2.91
CA THR A 12 26.18 -21.16 -2.52
C THR A 12 27.58 -20.70 -2.14
N ALA A 13 27.87 -20.53 -0.86
CA ALA A 13 29.22 -20.27 -0.38
C ALA A 13 30.06 -21.55 -0.47
N VAL A 14 30.85 -21.69 -1.54
CA VAL A 14 31.92 -22.69 -1.63
C VAL A 14 33.14 -22.13 -0.89
N LEU A 15 33.50 -22.73 0.24
CA LEU A 15 34.76 -22.47 0.94
C LEU A 15 35.58 -23.76 1.02
N LEU A 16 36.40 -24.01 0.00
CA LEU A 16 37.56 -24.90 0.09
C LEU A 16 38.75 -24.26 -0.62
N GLY A 17 39.73 -23.79 0.14
CA GLY A 17 40.99 -23.29 -0.40
C GLY A 17 41.86 -22.65 0.69
N ALA A 18 42.95 -23.32 1.06
CA ALA A 18 43.92 -22.87 2.04
C ALA A 18 44.83 -21.75 1.50
N GLY A 19 45.16 -20.78 2.35
CA GLY A 19 46.38 -19.96 2.23
C GLY A 19 46.31 -18.69 1.38
N THR A 20 46.01 -17.56 2.03
CA THR A 20 46.64 -16.23 1.92
C THR A 20 45.72 -15.21 2.58
N ILE A 21 46.27 -14.31 3.41
CA ILE A 21 45.52 -13.25 4.11
C ILE A 21 45.12 -12.19 3.07
N GLY A 22 44.02 -12.44 2.37
CA GLY A 22 43.29 -11.40 1.63
C GLY A 22 42.21 -10.86 2.56
N LEU A 23 42.26 -9.57 2.88
CA LEU A 23 41.12 -8.86 3.45
C LEU A 23 39.99 -8.91 2.41
N ALA A 24 39.11 -9.90 2.52
CA ALA A 24 37.86 -9.91 1.78
C ALA A 24 37.04 -8.72 2.26
N VAL A 25 37.05 -7.63 1.47
CA VAL A 25 36.09 -6.55 1.66
C VAL A 25 34.74 -7.17 1.33
N ALA A 26 33.92 -7.42 2.36
CA ALA A 26 32.54 -7.82 2.15
C ALA A 26 31.89 -6.75 1.26
N PRO A 27 31.13 -7.12 0.21
CA PRO A 27 30.36 -6.13 -0.53
C PRO A 27 29.51 -5.36 0.47
N ALA A 28 29.54 -4.03 0.40
CA ALA A 28 28.63 -3.22 1.19
C ALA A 28 27.21 -3.72 0.90
N ALA A 29 26.48 -4.11 1.94
CA ALA A 29 25.08 -4.47 1.80
C ALA A 29 24.34 -3.24 1.30
N GLU A 30 24.07 -3.19 0.00
CA GLU A 30 23.27 -2.14 -0.60
C GLU A 30 21.85 -2.33 -0.08
N ALA A 31 21.30 -1.29 0.55
CA ALA A 31 19.94 -1.35 1.06
C ALA A 31 19.00 -1.69 -0.10
N ALA A 32 18.12 -2.67 0.09
CA ALA A 32 17.15 -3.05 -0.93
C ALA A 32 16.36 -1.79 -1.40
N PRO A 33 16.06 -1.68 -2.70
CA PRO A 33 15.29 -0.56 -3.22
C PRO A 33 13.93 -0.48 -2.51
N TYR A 34 13.40 0.74 -2.40
CA TYR A 34 12.08 0.97 -1.83
C TYR A 34 11.01 0.22 -2.64
N TYR A 35 10.11 -0.49 -1.95
CA TYR A 35 9.01 -1.24 -2.56
C TYR A 35 7.69 -0.92 -1.86
N GLY A 36 7.06 0.17 -2.25
CA GLY A 36 5.85 0.68 -1.64
C GLY A 36 5.27 1.81 -2.48
N ILE A 37 4.17 2.38 -2.01
CA ILE A 37 3.50 3.50 -2.67
C ILE A 37 4.44 4.71 -2.69
N ASP A 38 4.67 5.27 -3.87
CA ASP A 38 5.45 6.47 -4.06
C ASP A 38 4.76 7.50 -4.96
N GLY A 39 5.50 8.32 -5.67
CA GLY A 39 4.93 9.48 -6.34
C GLY A 39 5.92 10.62 -6.54
N SER A 40 5.80 11.30 -7.68
CA SER A 40 6.68 12.41 -8.11
C SER A 40 5.84 13.55 -8.71
N GLY A 41 6.25 14.81 -8.54
CA GLY A 41 5.52 15.93 -9.16
C GLY A 41 4.19 16.29 -8.47
N VAL A 42 3.10 16.38 -9.23
CA VAL A 42 1.76 16.68 -8.70
C VAL A 42 1.26 15.50 -7.85
N VAL A 43 0.20 15.68 -7.07
CA VAL A 43 -0.30 14.59 -6.18
C VAL A 43 -1.48 13.84 -6.77
N SER A 44 -2.17 14.44 -7.73
CA SER A 44 -3.34 13.87 -8.37
C SER A 44 -3.01 12.76 -9.37
N ASP A 45 -1.73 12.42 -9.54
CA ASP A 45 -1.21 11.33 -10.37
C ASP A 45 -0.30 10.35 -9.61
N ASP A 46 -0.19 10.49 -8.29
CA ASP A 46 0.77 9.72 -7.49
C ASP A 46 0.43 8.23 -7.37
N PHE A 47 -0.78 7.76 -7.72
CA PHE A 47 -1.17 6.34 -7.58
C PHE A 47 -1.32 5.58 -8.92
N GLN A 48 -0.86 6.14 -10.05
CA GLN A 48 -1.12 5.55 -11.39
C GLN A 48 -0.35 4.26 -11.71
N ASP A 49 0.67 3.92 -10.92
CA ASP A 49 1.58 2.80 -11.15
C ASP A 49 1.69 1.84 -9.96
N GLU A 50 0.67 1.85 -9.11
CA GLU A 50 0.62 1.04 -7.90
C GLU A 50 0.24 -0.41 -8.18
N GLU A 51 0.76 -1.33 -7.38
CA GLU A 51 0.50 -2.76 -7.53
C GLU A 51 -0.94 -3.10 -7.11
N ASN A 52 -1.43 -4.25 -7.57
CA ASN A 52 -2.72 -4.76 -7.14
C ASN A 52 -2.72 -5.05 -5.63
N LEU A 53 -3.82 -4.72 -4.95
CA LEU A 53 -4.07 -5.17 -3.57
C LEU A 53 -5.30 -6.05 -3.52
N GLY A 54 -5.19 -7.21 -2.89
CA GLY A 54 -6.27 -8.15 -2.72
C GLY A 54 -5.92 -9.22 -1.70
N VAL A 55 -6.84 -10.17 -1.50
CA VAL A 55 -6.61 -11.32 -0.60
C VAL A 55 -5.43 -12.19 -1.06
N ASP A 56 -5.16 -12.22 -2.37
CA ASP A 56 -4.05 -12.99 -2.97
C ASP A 56 -2.83 -12.12 -3.35
N ASP A 57 -2.98 -10.79 -3.34
CA ASP A 57 -1.98 -9.83 -3.82
C ASP A 57 -1.69 -8.78 -2.73
N HIS A 58 -0.47 -8.78 -2.19
CA HIS A 58 -0.07 -7.78 -1.18
C HIS A 58 -1.04 -7.68 0.02
N ALA A 59 -1.62 -8.82 0.41
CA ALA A 59 -2.63 -8.89 1.45
C ALA A 59 -2.18 -8.37 2.82
N VAL A 60 -0.86 -8.24 3.06
CA VAL A 60 -0.31 -7.71 4.31
C VAL A 60 0.74 -6.66 4.00
N GLY A 61 0.43 -5.39 4.27
CA GLY A 61 1.32 -4.28 3.99
C GLY A 61 0.80 -2.93 4.48
N ASN A 62 1.71 -1.97 4.67
CA ASN A 62 1.33 -0.58 4.92
C ASN A 62 0.68 0.07 3.68
N ALA A 63 0.92 -0.45 2.46
CA ALA A 63 0.17 -0.08 1.27
C ALA A 63 -1.33 -0.43 1.43
N THR A 64 -1.64 -1.61 1.96
CA THR A 64 -3.01 -2.01 2.33
C THR A 64 -3.61 -1.09 3.38
N ALA A 65 -2.84 -0.65 4.38
CA ALA A 65 -3.32 0.34 5.35
C ALA A 65 -3.63 1.70 4.70
N LEU A 66 -2.90 2.08 3.64
CA LEU A 66 -3.21 3.28 2.87
C LEU A 66 -4.56 3.12 2.17
N TRP A 67 -4.79 1.99 1.50
CA TRP A 67 -6.09 1.72 0.88
C TRP A 67 -7.24 1.67 1.89
N GLN A 68 -7.06 1.00 3.03
CA GLN A 68 -8.05 1.00 4.12
C GLN A 68 -8.35 2.42 4.64
N SER A 69 -7.40 3.35 4.54
CA SER A 69 -7.64 4.76 4.87
C SER A 69 -8.55 5.44 3.86
N VAL A 70 -8.43 5.11 2.57
CA VAL A 70 -9.36 5.56 1.50
C VAL A 70 -10.77 5.03 1.77
N LEU A 71 -10.91 3.72 2.03
CA LEU A 71 -12.21 3.11 2.39
C LEU A 71 -12.84 3.79 3.61
N TYR A 72 -12.04 4.10 4.62
CA TYR A 72 -12.49 4.82 5.80
C TYR A 72 -12.88 6.28 5.50
N ALA A 73 -12.16 6.96 4.61
CA ALA A 73 -12.42 8.34 4.21
C ALA A 73 -13.75 8.48 3.47
N ASP A 74 -14.03 7.53 2.59
CA ASP A 74 -15.26 7.53 1.78
C ASP A 74 -16.47 6.94 2.51
N GLY A 75 -16.23 6.34 3.68
CA GLY A 75 -17.28 5.69 4.45
C GLY A 75 -17.81 4.44 3.77
N ALA A 76 -16.89 3.65 3.20
CA ALA A 76 -17.16 2.33 2.65
C ALA A 76 -17.89 1.44 3.66
N LYS A 77 -18.60 0.43 3.17
CA LYS A 77 -19.29 -0.55 4.00
C LYS A 77 -18.86 -1.95 3.62
N TRP A 78 -18.80 -2.83 4.61
CA TRP A 78 -18.53 -4.25 4.40
C TRP A 78 -19.69 -5.07 4.95
N GLN A 79 -19.89 -6.25 4.39
CA GLN A 79 -20.89 -7.21 4.82
C GLN A 79 -20.22 -8.30 5.67
N ASP A 80 -20.81 -8.64 6.81
CA ASP A 80 -20.35 -9.75 7.64
C ASP A 80 -20.91 -11.10 7.18
N ASP A 81 -20.50 -12.19 7.85
CA ASP A 81 -20.94 -13.55 7.53
C ASP A 81 -22.46 -13.77 7.70
N ASP A 82 -23.13 -12.92 8.49
CA ASP A 82 -24.57 -12.94 8.71
C ASP A 82 -25.34 -12.14 7.64
N GLY A 83 -24.63 -11.43 6.76
CA GLY A 83 -25.19 -10.60 5.69
C GLY A 83 -25.48 -9.16 6.11
N ASP A 84 -25.10 -8.77 7.32
CA ASP A 84 -25.33 -7.43 7.86
C ASP A 84 -24.25 -6.45 7.38
N TRP A 85 -24.69 -5.23 7.04
CA TRP A 85 -23.80 -4.17 6.56
C TRP A 85 -23.25 -3.33 7.71
N HIS A 86 -21.92 -3.22 7.75
CA HIS A 86 -21.17 -2.45 8.73
C HIS A 86 -20.41 -1.31 8.06
N ASN A 87 -20.27 -0.18 8.75
CA ASN A 87 -19.41 0.89 8.26
C ASN A 87 -17.94 0.51 8.45
N PHE A 88 -17.11 0.77 7.43
CA PHE A 88 -15.67 0.64 7.53
C PHE A 88 -15.13 1.70 8.49
N ALA A 89 -14.46 1.26 9.54
CA ALA A 89 -14.09 2.08 10.67
C ALA A 89 -12.58 2.23 10.80
N LYS A 90 -12.13 3.32 11.44
CA LYS A 90 -10.70 3.63 11.60
C LYS A 90 -9.90 2.51 12.27
N ASN A 91 -10.55 1.72 13.12
CA ASN A 91 -9.95 0.58 13.81
C ASN A 91 -9.78 -0.67 12.92
N ARG A 92 -10.12 -0.59 11.64
CA ARG A 92 -9.84 -1.60 10.61
C ARG A 92 -8.63 -1.25 9.73
N ILE A 93 -8.01 -0.08 9.95
CA ILE A 93 -6.78 0.33 9.24
C ILE A 93 -5.58 -0.38 9.88
N ASP A 94 -5.42 -1.67 9.62
CA ASP A 94 -4.41 -2.55 10.21
C ASP A 94 -3.38 -3.08 9.20
N GLY A 95 -3.56 -2.80 7.91
CA GLY A 95 -2.68 -3.26 6.86
C GLY A 95 -2.93 -4.71 6.42
N SER A 96 -4.07 -5.29 6.78
CA SER A 96 -4.47 -6.65 6.38
C SER A 96 -5.69 -6.63 5.44
N PHE A 97 -5.51 -7.17 4.24
CA PHE A 97 -6.54 -7.30 3.21
C PHE A 97 -7.30 -8.61 3.42
N GLY A 98 -8.18 -8.63 4.41
CA GLY A 98 -9.08 -9.75 4.67
C GLY A 98 -10.47 -9.57 4.04
N PRO A 99 -11.42 -10.49 4.32
CA PRO A 99 -12.77 -10.46 3.75
C PRO A 99 -13.53 -9.15 3.99
N GLU A 100 -13.32 -8.50 5.13
CA GLU A 100 -13.94 -7.20 5.44
C GLU A 100 -13.39 -6.08 4.54
N THR A 101 -12.08 -6.09 4.26
CA THR A 101 -11.44 -5.10 3.37
C THR A 101 -11.83 -5.35 1.91
N GLU A 102 -11.90 -6.62 1.50
CA GLU A 102 -12.36 -7.04 0.18
C GLU A 102 -13.82 -6.62 -0.06
N SER A 103 -14.72 -6.96 0.86
CA SER A 103 -16.13 -6.56 0.80
C SER A 103 -16.30 -5.03 0.77
N ALA A 104 -15.53 -4.30 1.58
CA ALA A 104 -15.54 -2.83 1.55
C ALA A 104 -14.99 -2.25 0.24
N THR A 105 -13.98 -2.89 -0.35
CA THR A 105 -13.41 -2.50 -1.65
C THR A 105 -14.42 -2.72 -2.75
N GLN A 106 -15.08 -3.88 -2.78
CA GLN A 106 -16.15 -4.16 -3.73
C GLN A 106 -17.29 -3.14 -3.61
N TRP A 107 -17.77 -2.88 -2.39
CA TRP A 107 -18.82 -1.89 -2.17
C TRP A 107 -18.42 -0.49 -2.65
N TRP A 108 -17.15 -0.10 -2.42
CA TRP A 108 -16.59 1.17 -2.86
C TRP A 108 -16.54 1.25 -4.39
N GLN A 109 -16.06 0.20 -5.06
CA GLN A 109 -16.02 0.10 -6.52
C GLN A 109 -17.41 0.19 -7.14
N GLU A 110 -18.38 -0.53 -6.59
CA GLU A 110 -19.78 -0.49 -7.02
C GLU A 110 -20.41 0.91 -6.81
N ARG A 111 -20.14 1.54 -5.67
CA ARG A 111 -20.64 2.90 -5.36
C ARG A 111 -20.19 3.92 -6.40
N TYR A 112 -18.95 3.85 -6.83
CA TYR A 112 -18.37 4.78 -7.81
C TYR A 112 -18.54 4.32 -9.26
N GLY A 113 -19.19 3.17 -9.49
CA GLY A 113 -19.49 2.65 -10.82
C GLY A 113 -18.26 2.23 -11.60
N LEU A 114 -17.24 1.70 -10.91
CA LEU A 114 -16.05 1.14 -11.56
C LEU A 114 -16.39 -0.16 -12.27
N THR A 115 -15.65 -0.44 -13.35
CA THR A 115 -15.83 -1.68 -14.13
C THR A 115 -15.23 -2.88 -13.43
N ASP A 116 -14.09 -2.69 -12.76
CA ASP A 116 -13.47 -3.67 -11.88
C ASP A 116 -14.11 -3.53 -10.49
N ASN A 117 -15.06 -4.40 -10.17
CA ASN A 117 -15.84 -4.39 -8.93
C ASN A 117 -15.80 -5.75 -8.21
N ASP A 118 -14.66 -6.42 -8.27
CA ASP A 118 -14.41 -7.75 -7.72
C ASP A 118 -13.82 -7.71 -6.30
N GLY A 119 -13.64 -6.51 -5.71
CA GLY A 119 -13.04 -6.36 -4.39
C GLY A 119 -11.51 -6.36 -4.40
N VAL A 120 -10.89 -6.40 -5.58
CA VAL A 120 -9.44 -6.25 -5.77
C VAL A 120 -9.13 -4.83 -6.20
N VAL A 121 -8.16 -4.20 -5.54
CA VAL A 121 -7.67 -2.87 -5.92
C VAL A 121 -6.74 -3.05 -7.11
N THR A 122 -7.15 -2.51 -8.25
CA THR A 122 -6.38 -2.45 -9.49
C THR A 122 -6.08 -0.99 -9.87
N ASP A 123 -5.35 -0.78 -10.97
CA ASP A 123 -5.06 0.53 -11.56
C ASP A 123 -6.31 1.44 -11.60
N GLN A 124 -7.48 0.91 -11.99
CA GLN A 124 -8.71 1.70 -12.06
C GLN A 124 -9.14 2.25 -10.69
N SER A 125 -8.99 1.45 -9.63
CA SER A 125 -9.34 1.86 -8.27
C SER A 125 -8.40 2.96 -7.77
N TRP A 126 -7.10 2.81 -8.06
CA TRP A 126 -6.08 3.80 -7.71
C TRP A 126 -6.25 5.12 -8.48
N GLU A 127 -6.42 5.05 -9.79
CA GLU A 127 -6.66 6.21 -10.67
C GLU A 127 -7.95 6.96 -10.30
N PHE A 128 -8.97 6.25 -9.81
CA PHE A 128 -10.16 6.90 -9.30
C PHE A 128 -9.88 7.61 -7.97
N ALA A 129 -9.26 6.90 -7.02
CA ALA A 129 -9.00 7.43 -5.69
C ALA A 129 -8.07 8.67 -5.72
N GLN A 130 -7.02 8.67 -6.54
CA GLN A 130 -6.05 9.78 -6.58
C GLN A 130 -6.65 11.14 -6.94
N GLN A 131 -7.81 11.19 -7.59
CA GLN A 131 -8.50 12.44 -7.96
C GLN A 131 -8.87 13.28 -6.72
N TRP A 132 -8.95 12.62 -5.57
CA TRP A 132 -9.26 13.21 -4.27
C TRP A 132 -8.00 13.56 -3.45
N LEU A 133 -6.80 13.40 -4.02
CA LEU A 133 -5.55 13.81 -3.37
C LEU A 133 -5.28 15.30 -3.57
N HIS A 134 -4.92 15.97 -2.47
CA HIS A 134 -4.59 17.38 -2.43
C HIS A 134 -3.28 17.63 -1.66
N GLY A 135 -2.50 18.59 -2.15
CA GLY A 135 -1.18 18.94 -1.61
C GLY A 135 -0.03 18.76 -2.62
N PRO A 136 1.20 18.45 -2.17
CA PRO A 136 1.58 18.31 -0.78
C PRO A 136 1.57 19.67 -0.08
N PHE A 137 0.95 19.75 1.09
CA PHE A 137 1.04 20.91 1.98
C PHE A 137 2.38 20.94 2.73
N SER A 138 2.60 22.00 3.51
CA SER A 138 3.80 22.14 4.35
C SER A 138 4.08 20.88 5.18
N GLY A 139 5.34 20.45 5.19
CA GLY A 139 5.78 19.23 5.87
C GLY A 139 5.37 17.93 5.18
N GLY A 140 5.04 17.97 3.88
CA GLY A 140 4.75 16.80 3.05
C GLY A 140 3.40 16.16 3.34
N THR A 141 2.44 16.87 3.94
CA THR A 141 1.09 16.32 4.12
C THR A 141 0.38 16.24 2.78
N VAL A 142 -0.15 15.07 2.44
CA VAL A 142 -1.10 14.89 1.34
C VAL A 142 -2.44 14.58 1.97
N ARG A 143 -3.50 15.27 1.59
CA ARG A 143 -4.85 15.02 2.09
C ARG A 143 -5.63 14.26 1.04
N TYR A 144 -6.34 13.23 1.46
CA TYR A 144 -7.38 12.60 0.68
C TYR A 144 -8.72 13.16 1.16
N ASP A 145 -9.44 13.88 0.29
CA ASP A 145 -10.76 14.47 0.55
C ASP A 145 -11.85 13.45 0.21
N GLY A 146 -12.16 12.59 1.18
CA GLY A 146 -13.11 11.50 0.99
C GLY A 146 -14.55 11.93 1.20
N ASP A 147 -15.47 11.17 0.59
CA ASP A 147 -16.92 11.40 0.57
C ASP A 147 -17.54 11.66 1.96
N LYS A 148 -16.98 11.02 2.99
CA LYS A 148 -17.48 11.10 4.37
C LYS A 148 -16.59 11.92 5.30
N ARG A 149 -15.29 11.98 5.03
CA ARG A 149 -14.27 12.63 5.86
C ARG A 149 -12.92 12.65 5.14
N ASP A 150 -12.10 13.62 5.53
CA ASP A 150 -10.74 13.71 5.08
C ASP A 150 -9.81 12.78 5.87
N VAL A 151 -8.79 12.24 5.20
CA VAL A 151 -7.67 11.55 5.83
C VAL A 151 -6.33 12.11 5.35
N ASP A 152 -5.34 12.07 6.24
CA ASP A 152 -4.01 12.58 5.94
C ASP A 152 -3.03 11.45 5.68
N PHE A 153 -2.21 11.65 4.66
CA PHE A 153 -0.99 10.92 4.38
C PHE A 153 0.23 11.83 4.52
N LYS A 154 1.42 11.24 4.50
CA LYS A 154 2.68 11.97 4.35
C LYS A 154 3.43 11.48 3.13
N ARG A 155 3.87 12.39 2.27
CA ARG A 155 4.79 12.12 1.18
C ARG A 155 6.13 12.78 1.49
N VAL A 156 7.16 11.97 1.75
CA VAL A 156 8.49 12.47 2.16
C VAL A 156 9.56 11.81 1.30
N GLY A 157 10.21 12.61 0.45
CA GLY A 157 11.19 12.09 -0.52
C GLY A 157 10.55 11.13 -1.53
N GLY A 158 9.34 11.45 -2.01
CA GLY A 158 8.53 10.63 -2.92
C GLY A 158 7.70 9.54 -2.24
N LYS A 159 8.12 9.05 -1.08
CA LYS A 159 7.51 7.88 -0.44
C LYS A 159 6.27 8.25 0.37
N TYR A 160 5.17 7.54 0.12
CA TYR A 160 3.97 7.68 0.93
C TYR A 160 4.12 7.02 2.30
N ARG A 161 3.44 7.61 3.28
CA ARG A 161 3.36 7.11 4.65
C ARG A 161 1.95 7.22 5.17
N VAL A 162 1.54 6.20 5.90
CA VAL A 162 0.22 6.03 6.49
C VAL A 162 0.31 5.85 8.00
N LYS A 163 -0.81 6.06 8.70
CA LYS A 163 -0.98 5.73 10.11
C LYS A 163 -1.83 4.49 10.25
N LEU A 164 -1.29 3.47 10.90
CA LEU A 164 -2.02 2.27 11.26
C LEU A 164 -2.79 2.48 12.56
N LYS A 165 -3.78 1.62 12.79
CA LYS A 165 -4.51 1.51 14.05
C LYS A 165 -3.54 1.35 15.20
N GLY A 166 -3.70 2.21 16.21
CA GLY A 166 -2.99 2.07 17.49
C GLY A 166 -1.50 2.46 17.49
N THR A 167 -0.88 2.79 16.35
CA THR A 167 0.55 3.10 16.29
C THR A 167 0.85 4.59 16.49
N GLY A 168 -0.08 5.48 16.12
CA GLY A 168 0.07 6.95 16.18
C GLY A 168 1.15 7.55 15.27
N SER A 169 2.06 6.72 14.77
CA SER A 169 3.27 7.06 14.02
C SER A 169 3.08 6.84 12.52
N TRP A 170 3.76 7.65 11.72
CA TRP A 170 3.79 7.49 10.27
C TRP A 170 4.72 6.34 9.87
N ARG A 171 4.24 5.48 8.96
CA ARG A 171 4.96 4.33 8.43
C ARG A 171 4.97 4.37 6.92
N ASN A 172 6.12 4.13 6.30
CA ASN A 172 6.21 4.04 4.84
C ASN A 172 5.24 2.96 4.34
N ALA A 173 4.52 3.28 3.27
CA ALA A 173 3.48 2.45 2.66
C ALA A 173 4.08 1.30 1.83
N TYR A 174 4.89 0.46 2.46
CA TYR A 174 5.46 -0.74 1.85
C TYR A 174 4.39 -1.79 1.51
N TYR A 175 4.61 -2.50 0.42
CA TYR A 175 3.77 -3.59 -0.07
C TYR A 175 3.95 -4.92 0.67
N ASP A 176 5.08 -5.08 1.38
CA ASP A 176 5.53 -6.34 1.97
C ASP A 176 5.84 -6.23 3.48
N GLN A 177 5.57 -5.07 4.08
CA GLN A 177 5.89 -4.79 5.49
C GLN A 177 4.73 -4.09 6.20
N VAL A 178 4.46 -4.55 7.43
CA VAL A 178 3.55 -3.93 8.39
C VAL A 178 4.33 -3.66 9.68
N GLY A 179 4.20 -2.47 10.30
CA GLY A 179 4.95 -2.14 11.53
C GLY A 179 4.57 -0.84 12.22
#